data_AF-A0A955KJ15-F1
#
_entry.id   AF-A0A955KJ15-F1
#
_cell.length_a   1.000
_cell.length_b   1.000
_cell.length_c   1.000
_cell.angle_alpha   90.00
_cell.angle_beta   90.00
_cell.angle_gamma   90.00
#
_symmetry.space_group_name_H-M   'P 1'
#
loop_
_entity.id
_entity.type
_entity.pdbx_description
1 polymer ?
#
loop_
_entity_poly.entity_id
_entity_poly.type
_entity_poly.pdbx_seq_one_letter_code
_entity_poly.pdbx_strand_id
1 'polypeptide(L)'
;MSKRPNQERSLVLLKTDAVQRSLVGEIIKRFEQTGLKISAMKMLNATEAQLLDHYNKDDAWYEKKGKGIVEDLKAQGREVEKEPIEYGKDIIRTVVKYMQASPIVALVFEGNQATAVVTKIVGTTEPATSDVGTIRGDYTLDSFSHA
;
A
#
# COMPACT_ATOMS: atom_id res chain seq x y z
N MET A 1 24.38 23.17 -19.88
CA MET A 1 23.06 22.63 -19.48
C MET A 1 23.26 21.26 -18.85
N SER A 2 23.10 21.11 -17.54
CA SER A 2 22.99 19.79 -16.90
C SER A 2 22.36 19.91 -15.50
N LYS A 3 21.10 20.35 -15.45
CA LYS A 3 20.22 19.94 -14.35
C LYS A 3 19.48 18.73 -14.87
N ARG A 4 19.97 17.52 -14.55
CA ARG A 4 19.20 16.30 -14.78
C ARG A 4 17.84 16.53 -14.12
N PRO A 5 16.69 16.27 -14.78
CA PRO A 5 15.41 16.31 -14.08
C PRO A 5 15.54 15.47 -12.81
N ASN A 6 15.15 16.07 -11.68
CA ASN A 6 15.48 15.62 -10.32
C ASN A 6 15.36 14.09 -10.18
N GLN A 7 16.42 13.44 -9.68
CA GLN A 7 16.51 11.99 -9.48
C GLN A 7 15.71 11.54 -8.24
N GLU A 8 14.49 12.02 -8.10
CA GLU A 8 13.61 11.52 -7.04
C GLU A 8 13.24 10.07 -7.36
N ARG A 9 13.23 9.24 -6.33
CA ARG A 9 12.87 7.83 -6.43
C ARG A 9 11.70 7.51 -5.51
N SER A 10 10.82 6.66 -5.99
CA SER A 10 9.69 6.16 -5.22
C SER A 10 9.68 4.63 -5.24
N LEU A 11 9.54 4.03 -4.06
CA LEU A 11 9.36 2.59 -3.90
C LEU A 11 7.89 2.24 -4.09
N VAL A 12 7.61 1.29 -4.97
CA VAL A 12 6.28 0.72 -5.20
C VAL A 12 6.34 -0.78 -4.94
N LEU A 13 5.43 -1.27 -4.11
CA LEU A 13 5.27 -2.70 -3.85
C LEU A 13 3.96 -3.18 -4.48
N LEU A 14 4.05 -4.05 -5.49
CA LEU A 14 2.89 -4.79 -5.98
C LEU A 14 2.65 -5.96 -5.02
N LYS A 15 1.53 -5.87 -4.29
CA LYS A 15 1.16 -6.83 -3.27
C LYS A 15 0.70 -8.16 -3.88
N THR A 16 0.40 -9.12 -3.01
CA THR A 16 0.10 -10.51 -3.35
C THR A 16 -1.08 -10.64 -4.32
N ASP A 17 -2.15 -9.89 -4.13
CA ASP A 17 -3.31 -9.82 -5.03
C ASP A 17 -2.96 -9.34 -6.44
N ALA A 18 -2.16 -8.29 -6.57
CA ALA A 18 -1.76 -7.76 -7.87
C ALA A 18 -0.94 -8.78 -8.67
N VAL A 19 -0.09 -9.55 -7.98
CA VAL A 19 0.69 -10.63 -8.58
C VAL A 19 -0.21 -11.80 -8.97
N GLN A 20 -1.04 -12.29 -8.05
CA GLN A 20 -1.94 -13.43 -8.29
C GLN A 20 -2.95 -13.17 -9.41
N ARG A 21 -3.41 -11.93 -9.55
CA ARG A 21 -4.34 -11.51 -10.62
C ARG A 21 -3.63 -11.14 -11.92
N SER A 22 -2.32 -11.36 -12.02
CA SER A 22 -1.53 -11.08 -13.22
C SER A 22 -1.57 -9.61 -13.67
N LEU A 23 -1.68 -8.67 -12.72
CA LEU A 23 -1.74 -7.23 -12.98
C LEU A 23 -0.37 -6.54 -13.05
N VAL A 24 0.73 -7.30 -12.87
CA VAL A 24 2.10 -6.74 -12.83
C VAL A 24 2.41 -5.93 -14.08
N GLY A 25 2.17 -6.49 -15.27
CA GLY A 25 2.43 -5.81 -16.54
C GLY A 25 1.54 -4.59 -16.76
N GLU A 26 0.25 -4.69 -16.43
CA GLU A 26 -0.71 -3.58 -16.55
C GLU A 26 -0.35 -2.41 -15.63
N ILE A 27 0.10 -2.68 -14.41
CA ILE A 27 0.50 -1.64 -13.46
C ILE A 27 1.82 -0.99 -13.90
N ILE A 28 2.82 -1.77 -14.30
CA ILE A 28 4.10 -1.24 -14.81
C ILE A 28 3.86 -0.31 -16.00
N LYS A 29 3.03 -0.75 -16.96
CA LYS A 29 2.67 0.03 -18.14
C LYS A 29 2.12 1.42 -17.77
N ARG A 30 1.27 1.52 -16.75
CA ARG A 30 0.71 2.83 -16.30
C ARG A 30 1.80 3.80 -15.86
N PHE A 31 2.83 3.32 -15.15
CA PHE A 31 3.96 4.17 -14.73
C PHE A 31 4.91 4.49 -15.89
N GLU A 32 5.24 3.52 -16.74
CA GLU A 32 6.13 3.75 -17.88
C GLU A 32 5.54 4.75 -18.89
N GLN A 33 4.22 4.73 -19.10
CA GLN A 33 3.52 5.67 -19.97
C GLN A 33 3.63 7.13 -19.51
N THR A 34 3.91 7.40 -18.23
CA THR A 34 4.16 8.77 -17.75
C THR A 34 5.62 9.20 -17.88
N GLY A 35 6.49 8.34 -18.41
CA GLY A 35 7.93 8.57 -18.52
C GLY A 35 8.70 8.32 -17.23
N LEU A 36 8.10 7.69 -16.20
CA LEU A 36 8.84 7.20 -15.04
C LEU A 36 9.73 6.03 -15.47
N LYS A 37 10.97 6.01 -14.99
CA LYS A 37 11.93 4.95 -15.31
C LYS A 37 12.02 3.94 -14.16
N ILE A 38 11.96 2.65 -14.46
CA ILE A 38 12.31 1.61 -13.49
C ILE A 38 13.84 1.64 -13.27
N SER A 39 14.29 1.98 -12.07
CA SER A 39 15.71 1.94 -11.69
C SER A 39 16.10 0.65 -10.97
N ALA A 40 15.15 -0.06 -10.37
CA ALA A 40 15.35 -1.36 -9.74
C ALA A 40 14.04 -2.16 -9.72
N MET A 41 14.12 -3.48 -9.80
CA MET A 41 12.99 -4.39 -9.69
C MET A 41 13.43 -5.73 -9.09
N LYS A 42 12.63 -6.29 -8.18
CA LYS A 42 12.84 -7.64 -7.63
C LYS A 42 11.52 -8.28 -7.25
N MET A 43 11.31 -9.52 -7.69
CA MET A 43 10.26 -10.39 -7.14
C MET A 43 10.85 -11.16 -5.95
N LEU A 44 10.10 -11.22 -4.84
CA LEU A 44 10.57 -11.86 -3.61
C LEU A 44 9.42 -12.36 -2.75
N ASN A 45 9.68 -13.40 -1.98
CA ASN A 45 8.90 -13.73 -0.79
C ASN A 45 9.50 -12.92 0.38
N ALA A 46 8.78 -11.90 0.84
CA ALA A 46 9.27 -11.03 1.92
C ALA A 46 9.27 -11.78 3.26
N THR A 47 10.35 -11.64 4.04
CA THR A 47 10.38 -12.20 5.39
C THR A 47 9.57 -11.32 6.35
N GLU A 48 9.10 -11.91 7.45
CA GLU A 48 8.38 -11.16 8.48
C GLU A 48 9.24 -10.00 9.02
N ALA A 49 10.52 -10.25 9.28
CA ALA A 49 11.46 -9.22 9.72
C ALA A 49 11.57 -8.05 8.72
N GLN A 50 11.62 -8.32 7.41
CA GLN A 50 11.64 -7.26 6.39
C GLN A 50 10.35 -6.44 6.39
N LEU A 51 9.20 -7.08 6.60
CA LEU A 51 7.90 -6.39 6.60
C LEU A 51 7.68 -5.58 7.88
N LEU A 52 8.10 -6.10 9.04
CA LEU A 52 8.06 -5.36 10.29
C LEU A 52 8.96 -4.12 10.23
N ASP A 53 10.18 -4.25 9.69
CA ASP A 53 11.09 -3.13 9.45
C ASP A 53 10.54 -2.14 8.42
N HIS A 54 9.85 -2.62 7.37
CA HIS A 54 9.22 -1.75 6.39
C HIS A 54 8.08 -0.91 6.98
N TYR A 55 7.20 -1.51 7.79
CA TYR A 55 6.05 -0.80 8.35
C TYR A 55 6.39 0.06 9.57
N ASN A 56 7.30 -0.41 10.42
CA ASN A 56 7.94 0.29 11.55
C ASN A 56 7.01 1.30 12.25
N LYS A 57 5.93 0.80 12.86
CA LYS A 57 4.97 1.62 13.61
C LYS A 57 5.25 1.57 15.10
N ASP A 58 5.02 2.70 15.76
CA ASP A 58 5.19 2.90 17.20
C ASP A 58 3.86 2.75 17.95
N ASP A 59 3.97 2.72 19.28
CA ASP A 59 2.81 2.58 20.18
C ASP A 59 1.81 3.72 20.02
N ALA A 60 2.28 4.95 19.75
CA ALA A 60 1.41 6.10 19.50
C ALA A 60 0.53 5.89 18.26
N TRP A 61 1.10 5.35 17.18
CA TRP A 61 0.33 5.00 15.99
C TRP A 61 -0.66 3.87 16.24
N TYR A 62 -0.23 2.82 16.96
CA TYR A 62 -1.10 1.69 17.31
C TYR A 62 -2.28 2.13 18.16
N GLU A 63 -2.05 2.92 19.20
CA GLU A 63 -3.12 3.48 20.03
C GLU A 63 -4.09 4.33 19.21
N LYS A 64 -3.57 5.22 18.35
CA LYS A 64 -4.41 6.10 17.53
C LYS A 64 -5.33 5.30 16.60
N LYS A 65 -4.79 4.30 15.90
CA LYS A 65 -5.59 3.46 15.00
C LYS A 65 -6.54 2.56 15.75
N GLY A 66 -6.09 2.00 16.86
CA GLY A 66 -6.90 1.25 17.79
C GLY A 66 -8.14 1.99 18.28
N LYS A 67 -7.98 3.25 18.70
CA LYS A 67 -9.09 4.09 19.17
C LYS A 67 -10.15 4.29 18.08
N GLY A 68 -9.74 4.53 16.84
CA GLY A 68 -10.67 4.62 15.71
C GLY A 68 -11.47 3.33 15.50
N ILE A 69 -10.82 2.16 15.55
CA ILE A 69 -11.51 0.87 15.46
C ILE A 69 -12.53 0.70 16.60
N VAL A 70 -12.16 1.06 17.83
CA VAL A 70 -13.05 0.98 19.00
C VAL A 70 -14.26 1.92 18.84
N GLU A 71 -14.07 3.12 18.30
CA GLU A 71 -15.15 4.06 17.98
C GLU A 71 -16.11 3.47 16.94
N ASP A 72 -15.57 2.90 15.86
CA ASP A 72 -16.36 2.26 14.79
C ASP A 72 -17.15 1.04 15.31
N LEU A 73 -16.53 0.18 16.13
CA LEU A 73 -17.20 -0.97 16.74
C LEU A 73 -18.38 -0.54 17.61
N LYS A 74 -18.19 0.49 18.45
CA LYS A 74 -19.27 1.04 19.28
C LYS A 74 -20.38 1.65 18.44
N ALA A 75 -20.04 2.38 17.37
CA ALA A 75 -21.03 2.95 16.46
C ALA A 75 -21.87 1.88 15.75
N GLN A 76 -21.28 0.70 15.50
CA GLN A 76 -21.97 -0.47 14.94
C GLN A 76 -22.70 -1.34 15.99
N GLY A 77 -22.66 -0.96 17.28
CA GLY A 77 -23.25 -1.74 18.37
C GLY A 77 -22.52 -3.06 18.66
N ARG A 78 -21.26 -3.17 18.25
CA ARG A 78 -20.40 -4.35 18.49
C ARG A 78 -19.62 -4.21 19.79
N GLU A 79 -19.34 -5.34 20.42
CA GLU A 79 -18.56 -5.41 21.65
C GLU A 79 -17.06 -5.14 21.40
N VAL A 80 -16.41 -4.51 22.38
CA VAL A 80 -14.98 -4.23 22.38
C VAL A 80 -14.29 -5.25 23.27
N GLU A 81 -13.50 -6.13 22.65
CA GLU A 81 -12.92 -7.32 23.31
C GLU A 81 -11.47 -7.09 23.80
N LYS A 82 -10.78 -6.08 23.26
CA LYS A 82 -9.35 -5.84 23.51
C LYS A 82 -9.09 -4.37 23.80
N GLU A 83 -7.92 -4.10 24.38
CA GLU A 83 -7.40 -2.73 24.48
C GLU A 83 -7.16 -2.13 23.10
N PRO A 84 -7.37 -0.81 22.90
CA PRO A 84 -7.21 -0.14 21.61
C PRO A 84 -5.86 -0.46 20.93
N ILE A 85 -4.76 -0.42 21.69
CA ILE A 85 -3.42 -0.66 21.14
C ILE A 85 -3.29 -2.04 20.48
N GLU A 86 -3.96 -3.07 20.98
CA GLU A 86 -3.91 -4.41 20.39
C GLU A 86 -4.68 -4.48 19.06
N TYR A 87 -5.81 -3.77 18.93
CA TYR A 87 -6.45 -3.59 17.62
C TYR A 87 -5.52 -2.88 16.63
N GLY A 88 -4.77 -1.87 17.09
CA GLY A 88 -3.76 -1.20 16.28
C GLY A 88 -2.66 -2.14 15.79
N LYS A 89 -2.13 -3.00 16.67
CA LYS A 89 -1.12 -4.00 16.32
C LYS A 89 -1.67 -5.08 15.36
N ASP A 90 -2.93 -5.47 15.52
CA ASP A 90 -3.60 -6.44 14.64
C ASP A 90 -3.63 -5.97 13.18
N ILE A 91 -3.63 -4.64 12.92
CA ILE A 91 -3.49 -4.10 11.56
C ILE A 91 -2.17 -4.56 10.93
N ILE A 92 -1.04 -4.36 11.61
CA ILE A 92 0.27 -4.72 11.07
C ILE A 92 0.42 -6.24 10.98
N ARG A 93 -0.05 -7.00 11.98
CA ARG A 93 -0.06 -8.48 11.94
C ARG A 93 -0.81 -8.99 10.70
N THR A 94 -1.98 -8.41 10.43
CA THR A 94 -2.79 -8.77 9.26
C THR A 94 -2.10 -8.40 7.95
N VAL A 95 -1.51 -7.19 7.88
CA VAL A 95 -0.78 -6.74 6.69
C VAL A 95 0.46 -7.61 6.42
N VAL A 96 1.21 -7.98 7.45
CA VAL A 96 2.37 -8.89 7.33
C VAL A 96 1.90 -10.23 6.76
N LYS A 97 0.89 -10.86 7.37
CA LYS A 97 0.33 -12.13 6.89
C LYS A 97 -0.14 -12.02 5.43
N TYR A 98 -0.79 -10.93 5.07
CA TYR A 98 -1.24 -10.66 3.72
C TYR A 98 -0.09 -10.56 2.72
N MET A 99 0.96 -9.81 3.06
CA MET A 99 2.16 -9.61 2.24
C MET A 99 3.00 -10.89 2.10
N GLN A 100 2.85 -11.86 3.00
CA GLN A 100 3.53 -13.16 2.95
C GLN A 100 2.72 -14.26 2.27
N ALA A 101 1.46 -14.01 1.89
CA ALA A 101 0.60 -15.02 1.29
C ALA A 101 1.10 -15.53 -0.08
N SER A 102 1.88 -14.72 -0.79
CA SER A 102 2.54 -15.08 -2.06
C SER A 102 3.71 -14.14 -2.32
N PRO A 103 4.51 -14.35 -3.38
CA PRO A 103 5.53 -13.38 -3.76
C PRO A 103 4.93 -12.00 -4.04
N ILE A 104 5.70 -10.96 -3.73
CA ILE A 104 5.44 -9.57 -4.09
C ILE A 104 6.46 -9.11 -5.15
N VAL A 105 6.17 -8.02 -5.84
CA VAL A 105 7.13 -7.35 -6.74
C VAL A 105 7.47 -5.98 -6.18
N ALA A 106 8.74 -5.78 -5.81
CA ALA A 106 9.27 -4.49 -5.40
C ALA A 106 9.87 -3.76 -6.61
N LEU A 107 9.46 -2.52 -6.82
CA LEU A 107 9.87 -1.65 -7.93
C LEU A 107 10.38 -0.32 -7.37
N VAL A 108 11.43 0.24 -7.97
CA VAL A 108 11.85 1.61 -7.72
C VAL A 108 11.69 2.40 -9.01
N PHE A 109 10.83 3.41 -9.00
CA PHE A 109 10.65 4.35 -10.10
C PHE A 109 11.45 5.62 -9.85
N GLU A 110 12.20 6.07 -10.86
CA GLU A 110 12.97 7.32 -10.86
C GLU A 110 12.35 8.32 -11.86
N GLY A 111 12.24 9.58 -11.45
CA GLY A 111 11.77 10.66 -12.31
C GLY A 111 11.43 11.95 -11.55
N ASN A 112 11.03 12.99 -12.29
CA ASN A 112 10.66 14.27 -11.69
C ASN A 112 9.39 14.12 -10.84
N GLN A 113 9.46 14.51 -9.56
CA GLN A 113 8.34 14.38 -8.61
C GLN A 113 7.80 12.95 -8.51
N ALA A 114 8.70 11.95 -8.58
CA ALA A 114 8.31 10.53 -8.68
C ALA A 114 7.30 10.11 -7.61
N THR A 115 7.47 10.51 -6.35
CA THR A 115 6.56 10.14 -5.26
C THR A 115 5.16 10.70 -5.48
N ALA A 116 5.05 11.97 -5.86
CA ALA A 116 3.77 12.64 -6.09
C ALA A 116 3.05 12.05 -7.32
N VAL A 117 3.79 11.81 -8.42
CA VAL A 117 3.25 11.21 -9.65
C VAL A 117 2.78 9.78 -9.38
N VAL A 118 3.59 8.97 -8.71
CA VAL A 118 3.22 7.59 -8.32
C VAL A 118 1.95 7.59 -7.49
N THR A 119 1.86 8.44 -6.46
CA THR A 119 0.68 8.53 -5.58
C THR A 119 -0.57 8.91 -6.37
N LYS A 120 -0.45 9.86 -7.31
CA LYS A 120 -1.55 10.28 -8.17
C LYS A 120 -2.05 9.17 -9.09
N ILE A 121 -1.14 8.39 -9.67
CA ILE A 121 -1.50 7.24 -10.54
C ILE A 121 -2.15 6.11 -9.72
N VAL A 122 -1.68 5.89 -8.48
CA VAL A 122 -2.18 4.82 -7.62
C VAL A 122 -3.62 5.07 -7.15
N GLY A 123 -3.96 6.30 -6.77
CA GLY A 123 -5.27 6.65 -6.19
C GLY A 123 -5.30 6.65 -4.66
N THR A 124 -6.46 6.96 -4.07
CA THR A 124 -6.65 7.09 -2.61
C THR A 124 -6.50 5.75 -1.89
N THR A 125 -6.32 5.76 -0.56
CA THR A 125 -6.14 4.50 0.21
C THR A 125 -7.32 3.54 0.06
N GLU A 126 -8.54 4.06 0.14
CA GLU A 126 -9.75 3.31 -0.14
C GLU A 126 -10.00 3.25 -1.66
N PRO A 127 -10.13 2.05 -2.24
CA PRO A 127 -10.40 1.93 -3.67
C PRO A 127 -11.74 2.50 -4.11
N ALA A 128 -12.80 2.27 -3.34
CA ALA A 128 -14.15 2.78 -3.65
C ALA A 128 -14.23 4.31 -3.79
N THR A 129 -13.29 5.05 -3.17
CA THR A 129 -13.19 6.51 -3.29
C THR A 129 -12.14 6.97 -4.30
N SER A 130 -11.46 6.05 -4.98
CA SER A 130 -10.45 6.39 -5.99
C SER A 130 -11.11 6.71 -7.32
N ASP A 131 -10.64 7.76 -8.00
CA ASP A 131 -11.17 8.14 -9.32
C ASP A 131 -10.91 7.05 -10.38
N VAL A 132 -11.84 6.96 -11.34
CA VAL A 132 -11.67 6.16 -12.56
C VAL A 132 -10.41 6.60 -13.31
N GLY A 133 -9.60 5.64 -13.75
CA GLY A 133 -8.30 5.85 -14.37
C GLY A 133 -7.11 5.69 -13.41
N THR A 134 -7.34 5.67 -12.10
CA THR A 134 -6.30 5.31 -11.12
C THR A 134 -6.15 3.78 -11.01
N ILE A 135 -4.98 3.30 -10.56
CA ILE A 135 -4.76 1.85 -10.39
C ILE A 135 -5.79 1.23 -9.44
N ARG A 136 -6.08 1.90 -8.33
CA ARG A 136 -7.07 1.40 -7.36
C ARG A 136 -8.49 1.49 -7.88
N GLY A 137 -8.87 2.60 -8.51
CA GLY A 137 -10.20 2.76 -9.10
C GLY A 137 -10.49 1.76 -10.23
N ASP A 138 -9.48 1.41 -11.03
CA ASP A 138 -9.66 0.53 -12.19
C ASP A 138 -9.59 -0.97 -11.85
N TYR A 139 -8.81 -1.35 -10.83
CA TYR A 139 -8.45 -2.76 -10.61
C TYR A 139 -8.93 -3.35 -9.28
N THR A 140 -9.53 -2.60 -8.37
CA THR A 140 -10.09 -3.18 -7.14
C THR A 140 -11.43 -2.56 -6.78
N LEU A 141 -12.30 -3.39 -6.21
CA LEU A 141 -13.67 -3.08 -5.82
C LEU A 141 -13.79 -2.95 -4.29
N ASP A 142 -12.66 -3.01 -3.58
CA ASP A 142 -12.62 -3.08 -2.12
C ASP A 142 -13.04 -1.75 -1.46
N SER A 143 -13.60 -1.84 -0.25
CA SER A 143 -14.16 -0.70 0.48
C SER A 143 -14.07 -0.91 1.98
N PHE A 144 -14.00 0.16 2.76
CA PHE A 144 -14.01 0.05 4.22
C PHE A 144 -15.38 -0.33 4.77
N SER A 145 -16.46 -0.08 4.03
CA SER A 145 -17.83 -0.37 4.45
C SER A 145 -18.22 -1.85 4.40
N HIS A 146 -17.49 -2.68 3.65
CA HIS A 146 -17.83 -4.08 3.40
C HIS A 146 -16.64 -5.05 3.57
N ALA A 147 -15.61 -4.63 4.32
CA ALA A 147 -14.41 -5.43 4.61
C ALA A 147 -14.59 -6.39 5.80
#